data_AF-A0A6P1MC45-F1
#
_entry.id   AF-A0A6P1MC45-F1
#
_cell.length_a   1.000
_cell.length_b   1.000
_cell.length_c   1.000
_cell.angle_alpha   90.00
_cell.angle_beta   90.00
_cell.angle_gamma   90.00
#
_symmetry.space_group_name_H-M   'P 1'
#
loop_
_entity.id
_entity.type
_entity.pdbx_description
1 polymer ?
#
loop_
_entity_poly.entity_id
_entity_poly.type
_entity_poly.pdbx_seq_one_letter_code
_entity_poly.pdbx_strand_id
1 'polypeptide(L)'
;MRNKSIVTLFLICIFILCGCQKDIAQAQEQTDKDNFLTVYRIETFSKDYQNPQWNDKIKEQLSGLGLNEVQIENQMVHSTFEKCKIEYGSNRTYNEIIYPYAMTSDIIVWKSEEYYAICEVSNNQIKSLDNNIELVKEEPDVMWNEGDFILKVLPVNQATFYTIGGRASFVKEGKDKAGPFALVQSFYIPCPL
;
A
#
# COMPACT_ATOMS: atom_id res chain seq x y z
N MET A 1 -55.68 14.23 49.06
CA MET A 1 -54.40 14.92 49.36
C MET A 1 -53.27 13.93 49.19
N ARG A 2 -52.10 14.19 48.62
CA ARG A 2 -51.55 15.22 47.73
C ARG A 2 -50.14 14.67 47.41
N ASN A 3 -49.84 14.46 46.12
CA ASN A 3 -48.51 14.28 45.49
C ASN A 3 -47.34 13.74 46.35
N LYS A 4 -46.95 12.47 46.14
CA LYS A 4 -45.56 11.98 46.37
C LYS A 4 -45.19 10.78 45.47
N SER A 5 -45.33 10.90 44.14
CA SER A 5 -44.78 9.87 43.22
C SER A 5 -44.29 10.42 41.88
N ILE A 6 -43.78 11.65 41.84
CA ILE A 6 -43.15 12.23 40.63
C ILE A 6 -41.93 13.05 41.05
N VAL A 7 -40.88 12.40 41.56
CA VAL A 7 -39.52 13.00 41.62
C VAL A 7 -38.42 11.95 41.39
N THR A 8 -38.68 10.65 41.53
CA THR A 8 -37.63 9.62 41.43
C THR A 8 -37.59 8.88 40.08
N LEU A 9 -37.99 9.53 38.98
CA LEU A 9 -37.88 8.94 37.64
C LEU A 9 -37.33 9.90 36.56
N PHE A 10 -36.70 11.00 36.97
CA PHE A 10 -36.09 11.97 36.04
C PHE A 10 -34.58 12.17 36.25
N LEU A 11 -33.95 11.30 37.04
CA LEU A 11 -32.51 11.38 37.37
C LEU A 11 -31.71 10.14 36.97
N ILE A 12 -32.28 9.27 36.14
CA ILE A 12 -31.57 8.10 35.57
C ILE A 12 -31.44 8.20 34.03
N CYS A 13 -32.03 9.22 33.39
CA CYS A 13 -31.89 9.44 31.94
C CYS A 13 -30.83 10.49 31.54
N ILE A 14 -30.10 11.10 32.48
CA ILE A 14 -29.06 12.10 32.18
C ILE A 14 -27.63 11.57 32.38
N PHE A 15 -27.44 10.40 33.02
CA PHE A 15 -26.09 9.83 33.22
C PHE A 15 -25.67 8.73 32.23
N ILE A 16 -26.51 8.38 31.26
CA ILE A 16 -26.16 7.38 30.22
C ILE A 16 -25.76 8.04 28.88
N LEU A 17 -25.85 9.37 28.76
CA LEU A 17 -25.51 10.09 27.51
C LEU A 17 -24.15 10.82 27.52
N CYS A 18 -23.38 10.77 28.62
CA CYS A 18 -22.03 11.37 28.67
C CYS A 18 -20.88 10.36 28.81
N GLY A 19 -21.16 9.06 28.94
CA GLY A 19 -20.14 8.03 29.15
C GLY A 19 -19.54 7.44 27.88
N CYS A 20 -20.31 7.36 26.79
CA CYS A 20 -19.87 6.65 25.58
C CYS A 20 -19.24 7.56 24.50
N GLN A 21 -19.22 8.88 24.68
CA GLN A 21 -18.60 9.77 23.67
C GLN A 21 -17.07 9.86 23.80
N LYS A 22 -16.50 9.61 24.99
CA LYS A 22 -15.03 9.58 25.14
C LYS A 22 -14.41 8.34 24.54
N ASP A 23 -15.04 7.17 24.69
CA ASP A 23 -14.49 5.92 24.16
C ASP A 23 -14.65 5.82 22.64
N ILE A 24 -15.69 6.42 22.06
CA ILE A 24 -15.87 6.48 20.60
C ILE A 24 -14.95 7.53 19.97
N ALA A 25 -14.73 8.68 20.62
CA ALA A 25 -13.77 9.69 20.15
C ALA A 25 -12.32 9.20 20.28
N GLN A 26 -11.97 8.47 21.34
CA GLN A 26 -10.65 7.83 21.47
C GLN A 26 -10.51 6.66 20.50
N ALA A 27 -11.55 5.88 20.25
CA ALA A 27 -11.52 4.86 19.19
C ALA A 27 -11.37 5.51 17.80
N GLN A 28 -12.05 6.62 17.49
CA GLN A 28 -11.89 7.34 16.21
C GLN A 28 -10.53 8.03 16.08
N GLU A 29 -10.01 8.66 17.14
CA GLU A 29 -8.69 9.31 17.13
C GLU A 29 -7.54 8.28 17.07
N GLN A 30 -7.79 7.04 17.52
CA GLN A 30 -6.86 5.92 17.40
C GLN A 30 -7.00 5.21 16.03
N THR A 31 -8.21 5.15 15.48
CA THR A 31 -8.45 4.65 14.11
C THR A 31 -7.85 5.59 13.05
N ASP A 32 -7.84 6.90 13.30
CA ASP A 32 -7.19 7.91 12.45
C ASP A 32 -5.66 7.89 12.54
N LYS A 33 -5.08 7.31 13.61
CA LYS A 33 -3.63 7.12 13.75
C LYS A 33 -3.14 5.78 13.21
N ASP A 34 -4.01 4.77 13.15
CA ASP A 34 -3.64 3.39 12.82
C ASP A 34 -3.95 2.97 11.37
N ASN A 35 -4.61 3.79 10.55
CA ASN A 35 -4.93 3.43 9.16
C ASN A 35 -4.54 4.51 8.14
N PHE A 36 -3.26 4.85 8.04
CA PHE A 36 -2.72 5.51 6.84
C PHE A 36 -2.37 4.49 5.76
N LEU A 37 -3.34 3.65 5.39
CA LEU A 37 -3.21 2.66 4.31
C LEU A 37 -3.52 3.34 2.97
N THR A 38 -2.83 4.43 2.65
CA THR A 38 -3.11 5.15 1.42
C THR A 38 -2.18 4.69 0.32
N VAL A 39 -2.72 3.86 -0.57
CA VAL A 39 -2.07 3.50 -1.83
C VAL A 39 -2.31 4.66 -2.78
N TYR A 40 -1.28 5.46 -3.04
CA TYR A 40 -1.32 6.47 -4.09
C TYR A 40 -0.65 5.89 -5.34
N ARG A 41 -1.44 5.67 -6.41
CA ARG A 41 -0.89 5.57 -7.78
C ARG A 41 -0.57 6.98 -8.21
N ILE A 42 0.72 7.29 -8.29
CA ILE A 42 1.19 8.61 -8.69
C ILE A 42 1.70 8.46 -10.13
N GLU A 43 0.81 8.77 -11.07
CA GLU A 43 1.13 9.10 -12.46
C GLU A 43 1.52 7.93 -13.39
N THR A 44 0.98 7.97 -14.61
CA THR A 44 1.37 7.14 -15.75
C THR A 44 2.39 7.87 -16.61
N PHE A 45 3.57 7.29 -16.80
CA PHE A 45 4.62 7.87 -17.64
C PHE A 45 5.05 6.93 -18.76
N SER A 46 5.05 7.46 -19.98
CA SER A 46 5.68 6.92 -21.20
C SER A 46 5.17 5.55 -21.69
N LYS A 47 5.12 5.39 -23.02
CA LYS A 47 4.69 4.19 -23.74
C LYS A 47 5.84 3.36 -24.34
N ASP A 48 7.10 3.74 -24.07
CA ASP A 48 8.26 3.21 -24.81
C ASP A 48 9.06 2.14 -24.04
N TYR A 49 8.40 1.40 -23.14
CA TYR A 49 9.02 0.25 -22.46
C TYR A 49 8.75 -1.01 -23.29
N GLN A 50 9.73 -1.46 -24.07
CA GLN A 50 9.66 -2.75 -24.73
C GLN A 50 10.92 -3.57 -24.43
N ASN A 51 10.77 -4.55 -23.53
CA ASN A 51 11.73 -5.63 -23.39
C ASN A 51 11.17 -6.87 -24.09
N PRO A 52 11.80 -7.37 -25.16
CA PRO A 52 11.34 -8.56 -25.87
C PRO A 52 11.15 -9.79 -24.97
N GLN A 53 11.97 -9.92 -23.92
CA GLN A 53 11.84 -11.03 -22.97
C GLN A 53 10.54 -10.98 -22.17
N TRP A 54 9.94 -9.80 -22.00
CA TRP A 54 8.66 -9.71 -21.33
C TRP A 54 7.53 -10.26 -22.18
N ASN A 55 7.52 -9.92 -23.47
CA ASN A 55 6.50 -10.38 -24.40
C ASN A 55 6.45 -11.90 -24.49
N ASP A 56 7.61 -12.58 -24.59
CA ASP A 56 7.66 -14.04 -24.68
C ASP A 56 7.09 -14.71 -23.42
N LYS A 57 7.48 -14.21 -22.23
CA LYS A 57 6.95 -14.70 -20.95
C LYS A 57 5.46 -14.41 -20.77
N ILE A 58 4.97 -13.25 -21.23
CA ILE A 58 3.54 -12.92 -21.20
C ILE A 58 2.76 -13.87 -22.11
N LYS A 59 3.25 -14.11 -23.33
CA LYS A 59 2.64 -15.06 -24.26
C LYS A 59 2.59 -16.47 -23.67
N GLU A 60 3.66 -16.92 -23.03
CA GLU A 60 3.71 -18.20 -22.33
C GLU A 60 2.64 -18.29 -21.23
N GLN A 61 2.53 -17.27 -20.37
CA GLN A 61 1.53 -17.24 -19.30
C GLN A 61 0.10 -17.17 -19.85
N LEU A 62 -0.17 -16.39 -20.90
CA LEU A 62 -1.48 -16.34 -21.56
C LEU A 62 -1.86 -17.70 -22.17
N SER A 63 -0.89 -18.41 -22.76
CA SER A 63 -1.11 -19.79 -23.23
C SER A 63 -1.43 -20.73 -22.07
N GLY A 64 -0.75 -20.58 -20.92
CA GLY A 64 -1.04 -21.30 -19.68
C GLY A 64 -2.45 -21.03 -19.11
N LEU A 65 -3.07 -19.89 -19.48
CA LEU A 65 -4.47 -19.57 -19.17
C LEU A 65 -5.48 -20.16 -20.17
N GLY A 66 -5.01 -20.89 -21.19
CA GLY A 66 -5.84 -21.58 -22.17
C GLY A 66 -6.19 -20.75 -23.41
N LEU A 67 -5.55 -19.60 -23.62
CA LEU A 67 -5.73 -18.83 -24.85
C LEU A 67 -5.03 -19.51 -26.03
N ASN A 68 -5.68 -19.51 -27.19
CA ASN A 68 -5.06 -19.94 -28.43
C ASN A 68 -4.18 -18.83 -29.05
N GLU A 69 -3.39 -19.18 -30.06
CA GLU A 69 -2.44 -18.26 -30.71
C GLU A 69 -3.10 -16.98 -31.23
N VAL A 70 -4.28 -17.07 -31.86
CA VAL A 70 -5.00 -15.91 -32.39
C VAL A 70 -5.44 -14.98 -31.25
N GLN A 71 -5.93 -15.54 -30.14
CA GLN A 71 -6.31 -14.76 -28.96
C GLN A 71 -5.10 -14.10 -28.32
N ILE A 72 -3.98 -14.82 -28.18
CA ILE A 72 -2.73 -14.28 -27.63
C ILE A 72 -2.23 -13.11 -28.48
N GLU A 73 -2.14 -13.27 -29.80
CA GLU A 73 -1.69 -12.19 -30.69
C GLU A 73 -2.63 -10.98 -30.61
N ASN A 74 -3.95 -11.19 -30.53
CA ASN A 74 -4.90 -10.11 -30.32
C ASN A 74 -4.63 -9.34 -29.01
N GLN A 75 -4.35 -10.03 -27.90
CA GLN A 75 -4.00 -9.37 -26.63
C GLN A 75 -2.69 -8.58 -26.76
N MET A 76 -1.68 -9.14 -27.42
CA MET A 76 -0.36 -8.50 -27.56
C MET A 76 -0.41 -7.27 -28.46
N VAL A 77 -1.13 -7.31 -29.58
CA VAL A 77 -1.28 -6.18 -30.51
C VAL A 77 -2.00 -5.00 -29.85
N HIS A 78 -2.99 -5.27 -29.01
CA HIS A 78 -3.78 -4.25 -28.31
C HIS A 78 -3.26 -3.97 -26.89
N SER A 79 -1.98 -4.26 -26.64
CA SER A 79 -1.36 -4.02 -25.35
C SER A 79 -0.53 -2.76 -25.30
N THR A 80 -0.36 -2.24 -24.08
CA THR A 80 0.51 -1.11 -23.77
C THR A 80 1.35 -1.41 -22.55
N PHE A 81 2.53 -0.82 -22.49
CA PHE A 81 3.33 -0.75 -21.28
C PHE A 81 3.15 0.62 -20.62
N GLU A 82 2.90 0.62 -19.32
CA GLU A 82 2.75 1.83 -18.52
C GLU A 82 3.71 1.78 -17.34
N LYS A 83 4.49 2.85 -17.14
CA LYS A 83 5.20 3.03 -15.87
C LYS A 83 4.29 3.75 -14.88
N CYS A 84 4.08 3.15 -13.71
CA CYS A 84 3.34 3.73 -12.60
C CYS A 84 4.28 3.91 -11.39
N LYS A 85 4.09 4.95 -10.59
CA LYS A 85 4.66 4.98 -9.24
C LYS A 85 3.62 4.52 -8.23
N ILE A 86 4.05 3.63 -7.35
CA ILE A 86 3.28 3.20 -6.19
C ILE A 86 3.90 3.80 -4.93
N GLU A 87 3.04 4.29 -4.05
CA GLU A 87 3.42 4.77 -2.73
C GLU A 87 2.51 4.14 -1.69
N TYR A 88 3.12 3.64 -0.63
CA TYR A 88 2.42 3.09 0.52
C TYR A 88 2.91 3.77 1.80
N GLY A 89 2.00 4.43 2.51
CA GLY A 89 2.25 4.99 3.84
C GLY A 89 2.07 3.95 4.95
N SER A 90 2.93 3.98 5.96
CA SER A 90 2.84 3.15 7.15
C SER A 90 3.42 3.88 8.35
N ASN A 91 3.42 3.25 9.51
CA ASN A 91 4.05 3.77 10.70
C ASN A 91 4.82 2.69 11.46
N ARG A 92 5.80 3.11 12.25
CA ARG A 92 6.50 2.26 13.20
C ARG A 92 6.40 2.89 14.58
N THR A 93 5.97 2.12 15.58
CA THR A 93 5.93 2.59 16.97
C THR A 93 7.13 2.05 17.73
N TYR A 94 7.87 2.93 18.41
CA TYR A 94 8.98 2.56 19.30
C TYR A 94 9.06 3.52 20.47
N ASN A 95 9.11 3.00 21.71
CA ASN A 95 9.09 3.79 22.95
C ASN A 95 7.97 4.85 22.96
N GLU A 96 6.75 4.47 22.60
CA GLU A 96 5.56 5.35 22.55
C GLU A 96 5.65 6.50 21.52
N ILE A 97 6.69 6.53 20.68
CA ILE A 97 6.83 7.47 19.56
C ILE A 97 6.41 6.77 18.27
N ILE A 98 5.59 7.45 17.47
CA ILE A 98 5.17 7.00 16.14
C ILE A 98 6.11 7.62 15.10
N TYR A 99 6.67 6.77 14.24
CA TYR A 99 7.53 7.13 13.12
C TYR A 99 6.80 6.83 11.80
N PRO A 100 6.09 7.81 11.21
CA PRO A 100 5.39 7.61 9.96
C PRO A 100 6.38 7.62 8.78
N TYR A 101 6.23 6.66 7.86
CA TYR A 101 7.09 6.50 6.70
C TYR A 101 6.28 6.09 5.48
N ALA A 102 6.85 6.28 4.29
CA ALA A 102 6.31 5.74 3.06
C ALA A 102 7.36 4.93 2.32
N MET A 103 6.91 3.82 1.73
CA MET A 103 7.67 3.05 0.75
C MET A 103 7.16 3.38 -0.64
N THR A 104 8.07 3.65 -1.56
CA THR A 104 7.73 3.94 -2.95
C THR A 104 8.46 3.01 -3.90
N SER A 105 7.80 2.64 -4.99
CA SER A 105 8.43 1.92 -6.10
C SER A 105 7.92 2.43 -7.43
N ASP A 106 8.76 2.33 -8.44
CA ASP A 106 8.32 2.41 -9.83
C ASP A 106 7.95 1.00 -10.30
N ILE A 107 6.79 0.85 -10.95
CA ILE A 107 6.36 -0.40 -11.57
C ILE A 107 6.15 -0.21 -13.07
N ILE A 108 6.49 -1.21 -13.87
CA ILE A 108 6.11 -1.27 -15.28
C ILE A 108 5.00 -2.32 -15.40
N VAL A 109 3.88 -1.92 -15.99
CA VAL A 109 2.71 -2.76 -16.18
C VAL A 109 2.48 -2.96 -17.67
N TRP A 110 2.44 -4.21 -18.10
CA TRP A 110 1.85 -4.59 -19.38
C TRP A 110 0.34 -4.72 -19.20
N LYS A 111 -0.45 -4.14 -20.10
CA LYS A 111 -1.92 -4.15 -20.03
C LYS A 111 -2.50 -4.32 -21.42
N SER A 112 -3.46 -5.22 -21.55
CA SER A 112 -4.34 -5.36 -22.72
C SER A 112 -5.80 -5.11 -22.30
N GLU A 113 -6.76 -5.38 -23.19
CA GLU A 113 -8.19 -5.21 -22.87
C GLU A 113 -8.67 -6.13 -21.74
N GLU A 114 -8.18 -7.36 -21.71
CA GLU A 114 -8.66 -8.39 -20.77
C GLU A 114 -7.64 -8.78 -19.71
N TYR A 115 -6.35 -8.50 -19.91
CA TYR A 115 -5.28 -8.95 -19.04
C TYR A 115 -4.31 -7.83 -18.68
N TYR A 116 -3.57 -8.04 -17.60
CA TYR A 116 -2.43 -7.20 -17.23
C TYR A 116 -1.35 -8.03 -16.52
N ALA A 117 -0.13 -7.49 -16.45
CA ALA A 117 0.98 -8.07 -15.71
C ALA A 117 1.92 -6.97 -15.20
N ILE A 118 2.47 -7.17 -14.01
CA ILE A 118 3.56 -6.33 -13.49
C ILE A 118 4.88 -6.94 -14.00
N CYS A 119 5.54 -6.21 -14.90
CA CYS A 119 6.73 -6.65 -15.61
C CYS A 119 8.02 -6.24 -14.89
N GLU A 120 8.01 -5.13 -14.17
CA GLU A 120 9.17 -4.67 -13.42
C GLU A 120 8.73 -3.95 -12.17
N VAL A 121 9.51 -4.09 -11.11
CA VAL A 121 9.46 -3.20 -9.96
C VAL A 121 10.87 -2.74 -9.64
N SER A 122 11.09 -1.42 -9.65
CA SER A 122 12.39 -0.79 -9.48
C SER A 122 12.29 0.51 -8.70
N ASN A 123 13.43 1.17 -8.46
CA ASN A 123 13.52 2.44 -7.74
C ASN A 123 12.81 2.43 -6.37
N ASN A 124 12.96 1.33 -5.65
CA ASN A 124 12.43 1.16 -4.29
C ASN A 124 13.08 2.16 -3.34
N GLN A 125 12.28 2.91 -2.57
CA GLN A 125 12.77 3.88 -1.58
C GLN A 125 11.92 3.87 -0.32
N ILE A 126 12.51 4.33 0.79
CA ILE A 126 11.79 4.65 2.02
C ILE A 126 12.02 6.12 2.34
N LYS A 127 10.95 6.85 2.65
CA LYS A 127 10.99 8.25 3.10
C LYS A 127 10.21 8.41 4.40
N SER A 128 10.65 9.35 5.25
CA SER A 128 9.81 9.81 6.36
C SER A 128 8.62 10.59 5.81
N LEU A 129 7.47 10.48 6.47
CA LEU A 129 6.31 11.34 6.22
C LEU A 129 6.23 12.53 7.19
N ASP A 130 7.10 12.57 8.21
CA ASP A 130 7.23 13.69 9.15
C ASP A 130 8.57 14.38 8.93
N ASN A 131 8.53 15.69 8.65
CA ASN A 131 9.72 16.52 8.41
C ASN A 131 10.64 16.64 9.63
N ASN A 132 10.15 16.32 10.84
CA ASN A 132 10.93 16.33 12.08
C ASN A 132 11.57 14.97 12.39
N ILE A 133 11.36 13.98 11.51
CA ILE A 133 11.94 12.64 11.62
C ILE A 133 12.85 12.44 10.41
N GLU A 134 14.14 12.31 10.67
CA GLU A 134 15.12 11.93 9.67
C GLU A 134 15.11 10.40 9.53
N LEU A 135 15.11 9.93 8.28
CA LEU A 135 15.29 8.52 7.96
C LEU A 135 16.77 8.24 7.71
N VAL A 136 17.35 7.36 8.51
CA VAL A 136 18.74 6.92 8.36
C VAL A 136 18.74 5.57 7.66
N LYS A 137 19.33 5.55 6.46
CA LYS A 137 19.57 4.32 5.70
C LYS A 137 20.61 3.47 6.42
N GLU A 138 20.30 2.19 6.58
CA GLU A 138 21.19 1.23 7.22
C GLU A 138 22.00 0.49 6.17
N GLU A 139 23.30 0.31 6.40
CA GLU A 139 24.14 -0.48 5.50
C GLU A 139 24.03 -1.99 5.82
N PRO A 140 23.88 -2.86 4.81
CA PRO A 140 23.69 -2.51 3.40
C PRO A 140 22.27 -1.97 3.15
N ASP A 141 22.16 -0.91 2.33
CA ASP A 141 20.88 -0.31 1.91
C ASP A 141 20.15 -1.24 0.93
N VAL A 142 19.59 -2.32 1.47
CA VAL A 142 18.92 -3.36 0.70
C VAL A 142 17.41 -3.16 0.82
N MET A 143 16.85 -2.55 -0.22
CA MET A 143 15.45 -2.74 -0.54
C MET A 143 15.30 -4.12 -1.18
N TRP A 144 14.32 -4.90 -0.73
CA TRP A 144 13.98 -6.19 -1.33
C TRP A 144 12.53 -6.21 -1.76
N ASN A 145 12.25 -7.02 -2.75
CA ASN A 145 10.92 -7.32 -3.24
C ASN A 145 10.79 -8.82 -3.51
N GLU A 146 9.54 -9.29 -3.61
CA GLU A 146 9.25 -10.63 -4.11
C GLU A 146 9.73 -10.71 -5.57
N GLY A 147 10.91 -11.29 -5.74
CA GLY A 147 11.61 -11.32 -7.02
C GLY A 147 10.91 -12.26 -8.00
N ASP A 148 10.35 -11.66 -9.05
CA ASP A 148 10.41 -12.19 -10.42
C ASP A 148 10.03 -11.07 -11.41
N PHE A 149 10.83 -10.91 -12.47
CA PHE A 149 10.70 -9.84 -13.48
C PHE A 149 9.53 -10.06 -14.47
N ILE A 150 8.53 -10.86 -14.09
CA ILE A 150 7.10 -10.76 -14.42
C ILE A 150 6.37 -11.49 -13.31
N LEU A 151 5.60 -10.78 -12.46
CA LEU A 151 4.96 -11.42 -11.31
C LEU A 151 3.92 -12.46 -11.75
N LYS A 152 2.92 -12.03 -12.54
CA LYS A 152 1.84 -12.89 -13.07
C LYS A 152 1.01 -12.14 -14.11
N VAL A 153 0.58 -12.83 -15.17
CA VAL A 153 -0.49 -12.36 -16.07
C VAL A 153 -1.84 -12.69 -15.43
N LEU A 154 -2.67 -11.68 -15.23
CA LEU A 154 -3.96 -11.77 -14.57
C LEU A 154 -5.04 -11.09 -15.40
N PRO A 155 -6.30 -11.57 -15.35
CA PRO A 155 -7.44 -10.82 -15.84
C PRO A 155 -7.54 -9.44 -15.18
N VAL A 156 -8.00 -8.42 -15.90
CA VAL A 156 -8.10 -7.02 -15.41
C VAL A 156 -9.01 -6.85 -14.18
N ASN A 157 -9.89 -7.80 -13.90
CA ASN A 157 -10.78 -7.81 -12.74
C ASN A 157 -10.16 -8.50 -11.50
N GLN A 158 -8.88 -8.88 -11.56
CA GLN A 158 -8.14 -9.45 -10.44
C GLN A 158 -7.08 -8.46 -9.93
N ALA A 159 -6.54 -8.75 -8.75
CA ALA A 159 -5.42 -8.03 -8.15
C ALA A 159 -4.31 -9.01 -7.81
N THR A 160 -3.05 -8.57 -7.94
CA THR A 160 -1.89 -9.33 -7.47
C THR A 160 -1.45 -8.84 -6.11
N PHE A 161 -1.06 -9.76 -5.25
CA PHE A 161 -0.36 -9.42 -4.01
C PHE A 161 1.10 -9.14 -4.32
N TYR A 162 1.69 -8.16 -3.66
CA TYR A 162 3.10 -7.84 -3.78
C TYR A 162 3.64 -7.33 -2.46
N THR A 163 4.84 -7.79 -2.11
CA THR A 163 5.55 -7.36 -0.90
C THR A 163 6.83 -6.62 -1.27
N ILE A 164 7.03 -5.47 -0.64
CA ILE A 164 8.28 -4.73 -0.60
C ILE A 164 8.77 -4.66 0.84
N GLY A 165 10.08 -4.66 1.02
CA GLY A 165 10.66 -4.31 2.29
C GLY A 165 11.98 -3.56 2.15
N GLY A 166 12.42 -3.01 3.26
CA GLY A 166 13.72 -2.41 3.40
C GLY A 166 14.11 -2.26 4.87
N ARG A 167 15.28 -1.65 5.09
CA ARG A 167 15.83 -1.42 6.43
C ARG A 167 16.00 0.07 6.67
N ALA A 168 15.47 0.55 7.78
CA ALA A 168 15.62 1.95 8.14
C ALA A 168 15.69 2.12 9.66
N SER A 169 16.37 3.19 10.06
CA SER A 169 16.24 3.77 11.39
C SER A 169 15.66 5.17 11.28
N PHE A 170 15.17 5.67 12.41
CA PHE A 170 14.57 6.98 12.52
C PHE A 170 15.30 7.79 13.58
N VAL A 171 15.55 9.07 13.30
CA VAL A 171 16.11 10.03 14.26
C VAL A 171 15.13 11.19 14.36
N LYS A 172 14.62 11.42 15.58
CA LYS A 172 13.78 12.57 15.90
C LYS A 172 14.61 13.59 16.67
N GLU A 173 14.41 14.88 16.43
CA GLU A 173 15.19 15.93 17.09
C GLU A 173 15.21 15.75 18.62
N GLY A 174 16.41 15.77 19.20
CA GLY A 174 16.62 15.60 20.64
C GLY A 174 16.34 14.19 21.18
N LYS A 175 16.22 13.18 20.32
CA LYS A 175 16.02 11.77 20.69
C LYS A 175 17.13 10.90 20.11
N ASP A 176 17.38 9.77 20.79
CA ASP A 176 18.25 8.72 20.28
C ASP A 176 17.67 8.08 19.02
N LYS A 177 18.56 7.50 18.22
CA LYS A 177 18.22 6.70 17.05
C LYS A 177 17.30 5.54 17.42
N ALA A 178 16.16 5.43 16.74
CA ALA A 178 15.24 4.31 16.82
C ALA A 178 15.45 3.36 15.64
N GLY A 179 15.88 2.12 15.91
CA GLY A 179 16.16 1.12 14.88
C GLY A 179 17.53 0.44 15.07
N PRO A 180 17.97 -0.37 14.10
CA PRO A 180 17.37 -0.57 12.77
C PRO A 180 16.09 -1.42 12.81
N PHE A 181 15.14 -1.06 11.97
CA PHE A 181 13.92 -1.84 11.74
C PHE A 181 13.96 -2.51 10.38
N ALA A 182 13.50 -3.77 10.32
CA ALA A 182 12.99 -4.34 9.09
C ALA A 182 11.58 -3.79 8.88
N LEU A 183 11.40 -3.03 7.82
CA LEU A 183 10.11 -2.50 7.41
C LEU A 183 9.65 -3.36 6.24
N VAL A 184 8.47 -3.95 6.38
CA VAL A 184 7.90 -4.87 5.37
C VAL A 184 6.47 -4.46 5.14
N GLN A 185 6.11 -4.37 3.88
CA GLN A 185 4.78 -4.00 3.50
C GLN A 185 4.29 -4.79 2.31
N SER A 186 3.09 -5.31 2.46
CA SER A 186 2.38 -5.95 1.37
C SER A 186 1.12 -5.19 1.00
N PHE A 187 0.76 -5.25 -0.28
CA PHE A 187 -0.43 -4.61 -0.82
C PHE A 187 -0.94 -5.35 -2.05
N TYR A 188 -2.21 -5.11 -2.36
CA TYR A 188 -2.85 -5.62 -3.57
C TYR A 188 -2.79 -4.57 -4.67
N ILE A 189 -2.28 -4.95 -5.82
CA ILE A 189 -2.18 -4.10 -7.01
C ILE A 189 -3.23 -4.59 -8.01
N PRO A 190 -4.39 -3.91 -8.14
CA PRO A 190 -5.33 -4.16 -9.22
C PRO A 190 -4.75 -3.69 -10.55
N CYS A 191 -5.39 -4.05 -11.67
CA CYS A 191 -5.08 -3.45 -12.95
C CYS A 191 -5.15 -1.91 -12.84
N PRO A 192 -4.08 -1.16 -13.18
CA PRO A 192 -4.12 0.29 -13.20
C PRO A 192 -5.19 0.77 -14.19
N LEU A 193 -6.03 1.74 -13.79
CA LEU A 193 -7.04 2.35 -14.66
C LEU A 193 -6.41 3.10 -15.85
#